data_AF-A0A239JPP1-F1
#
_entry.id   AF-A0A239JPP1-F1
#
_cell.length_a   1.000
_cell.length_b   1.000
_cell.length_c   1.000
_cell.angle_alpha   90.00
_cell.angle_beta   90.00
_cell.angle_gamma   90.00
#
_symmetry.space_group_name_H-M   'P 1'
#
loop_
_entity.id
_entity.type
_entity.pdbx_description
1 polymer ?
#
loop_
_entity_poly.entity_id
_entity_poly.type
_entity_poly.pdbx_seq_one_letter_code
_entity_poly.pdbx_strand_id
1 'polypeptide(L)'
;MVRFEEMFDSWVKRDGPDTETQIKVIEWIGNRRADPFAGMLRDTNHPNLWFGRIPYTLDGEGTLVTVAYEILTRTRVVRCMLIGRVGLPI
;
A
#
# COMPACT_ATOMS: atom_id res chain seq x y z
N MET A 1 12.40 8.47 7.84
CA MET A 1 10.95 8.21 7.77
C MET A 1 10.65 7.84 6.35
N VAL A 2 10.33 6.58 6.06
CA VAL A 2 10.12 6.13 4.68
C VAL A 2 8.72 6.56 4.24
N ARG A 3 8.64 7.35 3.17
CA ARG A 3 7.38 7.87 2.64
C ARG A 3 6.82 6.92 1.57
N PHE A 4 5.55 7.08 1.23
CA PHE A 4 4.92 6.27 0.19
C PHE A 4 5.62 6.42 -1.17
N GLU A 5 6.10 7.62 -1.49
CA GLU A 5 6.79 7.92 -2.75
C GLU A 5 8.07 7.09 -2.91
N GLU A 6 8.89 7.01 -1.87
CA GLU A 6 10.13 6.21 -1.88
C GLU A 6 9.83 4.70 -2.03
N MET A 7 8.80 4.21 -1.34
CA MET A 7 8.38 2.80 -1.46
C MET A 7 7.75 2.49 -2.81
N PHE A 8 7.02 3.44 -3.39
CA PHE A 8 6.45 3.33 -4.72
C PHE A 8 7.56 3.23 -5.75
N ASP A 9 8.54 4.13 -5.74
CA ASP A 9 9.67 4.10 -6.67
C ASP A 9 10.46 2.78 -6.54
N SER A 10 10.70 2.32 -5.31
CA SER A 10 11.35 1.05 -5.02
C SER A 10 10.56 -0.14 -5.59
N TRP A 11 9.24 -0.15 -5.39
CA TRP A 11 8.34 -1.18 -5.91
C TRP A 11 8.28 -1.17 -7.44
N VAL A 12 8.16 0.00 -8.07
CA VAL A 12 8.14 0.12 -9.53
C VAL A 12 9.43 -0.41 -10.14
N LYS A 13 10.57 -0.05 -9.55
CA LYS A 13 11.89 -0.53 -10.00
C LYS A 13 12.03 -2.05 -9.82
N ARG A 14 11.48 -2.62 -8.76
CA ARG A 14 11.59 -4.05 -8.42
C ARG A 14 10.66 -4.92 -9.26
N ASP A 15 9.40 -4.53 -9.38
CA ASP A 15 8.33 -5.40 -9.90
C ASP A 15 7.87 -5.02 -11.32
N GLY A 16 8.32 -3.88 -11.85
CA GLY A 16 7.99 -3.42 -13.20
C GLY A 16 6.49 -3.40 -13.54
N PRO A 17 5.62 -2.79 -12.71
CA PRO A 17 4.19 -2.70 -13.01
C PRO A 17 3.91 -1.84 -14.25
N ASP A 18 2.82 -2.13 -14.96
CA ASP A 18 2.36 -1.29 -16.06
C ASP A 18 1.90 0.10 -15.56
N THR A 19 1.79 1.05 -16.49
CA THR A 19 1.44 2.43 -16.20
C THR A 19 0.06 2.57 -15.57
N GLU A 20 -0.92 1.75 -15.95
CA GLU A 20 -2.27 1.83 -15.39
C GLU A 20 -2.28 1.44 -13.90
N THR A 21 -1.58 0.37 -13.56
CA THR A 21 -1.40 -0.08 -12.17
C THR A 21 -0.64 0.97 -11.37
N GLN A 22 0.41 1.57 -11.94
CA GLN A 22 1.14 2.67 -11.30
C GLN A 22 0.23 3.86 -10.97
N ILE A 23 -0.61 4.29 -11.91
CA ILE A 23 -1.56 5.39 -11.71
C ILE A 23 -2.53 5.08 -10.56
N LYS A 24 -3.11 3.88 -10.54
CA LYS A 24 -4.04 3.45 -9.48
C LYS A 24 -3.39 3.48 -8.09
N VAL A 25 -2.13 3.06 -8.00
CA VAL A 25 -1.38 3.11 -6.74
C VAL A 25 -1.09 4.55 -6.32
N ILE A 26 -0.71 5.44 -7.25
CA ILE A 26 -0.47 6.87 -6.96
C ILE A 26 -1.75 7.55 -6.47
N GLU A 27 -2.89 7.33 -7.13
CA GLU A 27 -4.19 7.87 -6.71
C GLU A 27 -4.56 7.39 -5.30
N TRP A 28 -4.35 6.10 -5.03
CA TRP A 28 -4.59 5.54 -3.71
C TRP A 28 -3.68 6.16 -2.63
N ILE A 29 -2.39 6.35 -2.91
CA ILE A 29 -1.43 7.03 -2.03
C ILE A 29 -1.89 8.46 -1.73
N GLY A 30 -2.34 9.20 -2.74
CA GLY A 30 -2.84 10.58 -2.59
C GLY A 30 -3.98 10.68 -1.58
N ASN A 31 -4.89 9.69 -1.58
CA ASN A 31 -6.03 9.64 -0.66
C ASN A 31 -5.64 9.29 0.79
N ARG A 32 -4.46 8.72 1.04
CA ARG A 32 -4.02 8.37 2.42
C ARG A 32 -3.79 9.57 3.32
N ARG A 33 -3.61 10.77 2.75
CA ARG A 33 -3.50 12.02 3.51
C ARG A 33 -4.81 12.40 4.20
N ALA A 34 -5.95 12.06 3.60
CA ALA A 34 -7.27 12.37 4.15
C ALA A 34 -7.69 11.35 5.21
N ASP A 35 -7.55 10.05 4.91
CA ASP A 35 -7.85 8.97 5.84
C ASP A 35 -6.87 7.79 5.66
N PRO A 36 -5.89 7.63 6.57
CA PRO A 36 -4.95 6.53 6.52
C PRO A 36 -5.54 5.21 7.05
N PHE A 37 -6.78 5.14 7.51
CA PHE A 37 -7.40 3.90 8.01
C PHE A 37 -8.36 3.27 7.00
N ALA A 38 -8.82 4.02 6.00
CA ALA A 38 -9.86 3.60 5.06
C ALA A 38 -9.50 2.30 4.31
N GLY A 39 -10.29 1.24 4.54
CA GLY A 39 -10.16 -0.05 3.85
C GLY A 39 -8.97 -0.90 4.30
N MET A 40 -8.36 -0.56 5.45
CA MET A 40 -7.19 -1.25 5.97
C MET A 40 -7.55 -2.19 7.12
N LEU A 41 -6.78 -3.27 7.22
CA LEU A 41 -6.82 -4.19 8.36
C LEU A 41 -5.67 -3.88 9.30
N ARG A 42 -5.95 -3.88 10.60
CA ARG A 42 -4.95 -3.71 11.64
C ARG A 42 -4.40 -5.07 12.05
N ASP A 43 -3.08 -5.19 12.13
CA ASP A 43 -2.45 -6.38 12.67
C ASP A 43 -2.65 -6.45 14.20
N THR A 44 -3.05 -7.60 14.71
CA THR A 44 -3.34 -7.78 16.14
C THR A 44 -2.08 -7.90 16.99
N ASN A 45 -0.95 -8.32 16.39
CA ASN A 45 0.32 -8.50 17.09
C ASN A 45 1.21 -7.25 17.02
N HIS A 46 0.97 -6.38 16.03
CA HIS A 46 1.71 -5.14 15.79
C HIS A 46 0.74 -3.96 15.76
N PRO A 47 0.45 -3.32 16.90
CA PRO A 47 -0.68 -2.38 17.04
C PRO A 47 -0.60 -1.13 16.15
N ASN A 48 0.55 -0.81 15.57
CA ASN A 48 0.68 0.32 14.64
C ASN A 48 0.69 -0.12 13.17
N LEU A 49 0.73 -1.42 12.88
CA LEU A 49 0.81 -1.96 11.53
C LEU A 49 -0.59 -2.14 10.93
N TRP A 50 -0.73 -1.61 9.71
CA TRP A 50 -1.93 -1.69 8.91
C TRP A 50 -1.57 -2.26 7.54
N PHE A 51 -2.40 -3.14 7.02
CA PHE A 51 -2.19 -3.75 5.70
C PHE A 51 -3.51 -3.96 4.97
N GLY A 52 -3.44 -4.00 3.64
CA GLY A 52 -4.63 -4.05 2.81
C GLY A 52 -4.31 -4.14 1.33
N ARG A 53 -5.36 -4.32 0.55
CA ARG A 53 -5.30 -4.31 -0.92
C ARG A 53 -5.49 -2.89 -1.44
N ILE A 54 -4.79 -2.56 -2.51
CA ILE A 54 -5.03 -1.36 -3.29
C ILE A 54 -6.16 -1.66 -4.28
N PRO A 55 -7.32 -0.97 -4.21
CA PRO A 55 -8.46 -1.23 -5.09
C PRO A 55 -8.10 -1.13 -6.57
N TYR A 56 -8.85 -1.86 -7.42
CA TYR A 56 -8.75 -1.83 -8.89
C TYR A 56 -7.41 -2.30 -9.48
N THR A 57 -6.53 -2.88 -8.67
CA THR A 57 -5.24 -3.45 -9.11
C THR A 57 -5.26 -4.95 -9.39
N LEU A 58 -6.43 -5.59 -9.28
CA LEU A 58 -6.59 -7.00 -9.63
C LEU A 58 -6.44 -7.17 -11.14
N ASP A 59 -5.49 -7.98 -11.57
CA ASP A 59 -5.29 -8.34 -12.97
C ASP A 59 -6.04 -9.61 -13.37
N GLY A 60 -5.96 -9.96 -14.66
CA GLY A 60 -6.61 -11.16 -15.22
C GLY A 60 -6.05 -12.48 -14.70
N GLU A 61 -4.89 -12.46 -14.04
CA GLU A 61 -4.22 -13.64 -13.47
C GLU A 61 -4.52 -13.80 -11.96
N GLY A 62 -5.39 -12.95 -11.40
CA GLY A 62 -5.76 -13.00 -9.99
C GLY A 62 -4.68 -12.42 -9.06
N THR A 63 -3.76 -11.61 -9.58
CA THR A 63 -2.76 -10.89 -8.79
C THR A 63 -3.22 -9.46 -8.53
N LEU A 64 -2.99 -8.96 -7.32
CA LEU A 64 -3.30 -7.58 -6.93
C LEU A 64 -2.16 -6.93 -6.16
N VAL A 65 -2.21 -5.60 -6.03
CA VAL A 65 -1.22 -4.86 -5.23
C VAL A 65 -1.71 -4.74 -3.79
N THR A 66 -0.86 -5.11 -2.85
CA THR A 66 -1.04 -4.89 -1.42
C THR A 66 -0.04 -3.88 -0.89
N VAL A 67 -0.37 -3.32 0.27
CA VAL A 67 0.44 -2.34 0.98
C VAL A 67 0.40 -2.62 2.47
N ALA A 68 1.53 -2.39 3.14
CA ALA A 68 1.64 -2.39 4.58
C ALA A 68 2.32 -1.11 5.05
N TYR A 69 1.78 -0.49 6.10
CA TYR A 69 2.33 0.74 6.67
C TYR A 69 2.04 0.86 8.15
N GLU A 70 2.89 1.62 8.85
CA GLU A 70 2.69 1.97 10.23
C GLU A 70 1.99 3.33 10.37
N ILE A 71 1.05 3.44 11.31
CA ILE A 71 0.43 4.71 11.69
C ILE A 71 0.82 5.03 13.13
N LEU A 72 1.68 6.03 13.31
CA LEU A 72 2.08 6.54 14.61
C LEU A 72 1.09 7.61 15.06
N THR A 73 0.04 7.19 15.78
CA THR A 73 -1.10 8.04 16.17
C THR A 73 -0.70 9.30 16.95
N ARG A 74 0.32 9.23 17.81
CA ARG A 74 0.80 10.38 18.59
C ARG A 74 1.39 11.49 17.73
N THR A 75 2.04 11.14 16.63
CA THR A 75 2.75 12.09 15.75
C THR A 75 2.04 12.30 14.41
N ARG A 76 0.93 11.59 14.18
CA ARG A 76 0.20 11.52 12.90
C ARG A 76 1.13 11.20 11.72
N VAL A 77 2.16 10.42 11.97
CA VAL A 77 3.11 9.98 10.95
C VAL A 77 2.65 8.66 10.37
N VAL A 78 2.58 8.59 9.04
CA VAL A 78 2.39 7.34 8.31
C VAL A 78 3.73 6.94 7.69
N ARG A 79 4.14 5.68 7.92
CA ARG A 79 5.38 5.12 7.39
C ARG A 79 5.06 3.93 6.51
N CYS A 80 5.29 4.06 5.21
CA CYS A 80 5.13 2.94 4.30
C CYS A 80 6.23 1.90 4.56
N MET A 81 5.84 0.63 4.71
CA MET A 81 6.74 -0.48 5.00
C MET A 81 6.92 -1.37 3.76
N LEU A 82 5.85 -1.61 3.00
CA LEU A 82 5.85 -2.48 1.83
C LEU A 82 4.78 -2.05 0.84
N ILE A 83 5.11 -2.10 -0.45
CA ILE A 83 4.18 -2.22 -1.57
C ILE A 83 4.62 -3.45 -2.35
N GLY A 84 3.69 -4.32 -2.72
CA GLY A 84 4.01 -5.56 -3.43
C GLY A 84 2.80 -6.20 -4.09
N ARG A 85 3.06 -7.19 -4.93
CA ARG A 85 2.03 -8.00 -5.59
C ARG A 85 1.79 -9.30 -4.81
N VAL A 86 0.53 -9.70 -4.73
CA VAL A 86 0.09 -10.95 -4.11
C VAL A 86 -0.92 -11.63 -5.02
N GLY A 87 -0.73 -12.93 -5.28
CA GLY A 87 -1.68 -13.77 -6.00
C GLY A 87 -2.77 -14.30 -5.07
N LEU A 88 -3.99 -14.41 -5.56
CA LEU A 88 -5.12 -14.97 -4.82
C LEU A 88 -5.17 -16.52 -4.91
N PRO A 89 -5.69 -17.21 -3.89
CA PRO A 89 -6.16 -16.69 -2.59
C PRO A 89 -5.00 -16.33 -1.64
N ILE A 90 -5.27 -15.42 -0.71
CA ILE A 90 -4.35 -14.96 0.35
C ILE A 90 -4.74 -15.56 1.69
#